data_AF-A0A7W9PN31-F1
#
_entry.id   AF-A0A7W9PN31-F1
#
_cell.length_a   1.000
_cell.length_b   1.000
_cell.length_c   1.000
_cell.angle_alpha   90.00
_cell.angle_beta   90.00
_cell.angle_gamma   90.00
#
_symmetry.space_group_name_H-M   'P 1'
#
loop_
_entity.id
_entity.type
_entity.pdbx_description
1 polymer ?
#
loop_
_entity_poly.entity_id
_entity_poly.type
_entity_poly.pdbx_seq_one_letter_code
_entity_poly.pdbx_strand_id
1 'polypeptide(L)'
;MPAVAQSASSAPAASRQLAFDSELTMPETPRSIPESNDRLVRHLFDIGLQLHSVRAVFDRELSTPEELQAARATMVEVLDDLDTLIRDAGNTTLDLALQHGPETPADRPRRRRRR
;
A
#
# COMPACT_ATOMS: atom_id res chain seq x y z
N MET A 1 -47.04 11.82 -60.09
CA MET A 1 -45.65 11.61 -60.52
C MET A 1 -44.73 12.29 -59.50
N PRO A 2 -43.76 11.61 -58.89
CA PRO A 2 -43.77 10.29 -58.24
C PRO A 2 -43.34 10.43 -56.73
N ALA A 3 -43.76 9.53 -55.83
CA ALA A 3 -43.00 8.40 -55.23
C ALA A 3 -42.44 8.69 -53.81
N VAL A 4 -42.89 7.92 -52.79
CA VAL A 4 -42.12 6.84 -52.10
C VAL A 4 -41.27 7.43 -50.95
N ALA A 5 -41.20 6.94 -49.70
CA ALA A 5 -41.64 5.72 -49.04
C ALA A 5 -41.78 5.94 -47.52
N GLN A 6 -42.48 4.99 -46.90
CA GLN A 6 -42.40 4.62 -45.49
C GLN A 6 -40.95 4.45 -45.01
N SER A 7 -40.70 4.80 -43.76
CA SER A 7 -39.96 3.94 -42.84
C SER A 7 -40.31 4.31 -41.41
N ALA A 8 -41.12 3.45 -40.79
CA ALA A 8 -41.11 3.29 -39.35
C ALA A 8 -39.71 2.87 -38.92
N SER A 9 -39.11 3.52 -37.92
CA SER A 9 -38.17 2.84 -37.04
C SER A 9 -37.88 3.66 -35.79
N SER A 10 -38.19 3.03 -34.66
CA SER A 10 -37.67 3.23 -33.30
C SER A 10 -37.53 4.66 -32.78
N ALA A 11 -38.41 4.99 -31.83
CA ALA A 11 -37.99 5.73 -30.65
C ALA A 11 -36.72 5.08 -30.08
N PRO A 12 -35.60 5.79 -29.93
CA PRO A 12 -34.60 5.39 -28.96
C PRO A 12 -35.06 5.94 -27.63
N ALA A 13 -35.20 5.02 -26.67
CA ALA A 13 -35.29 5.33 -25.26
C ALA A 13 -34.33 6.48 -24.94
N ALA A 14 -34.86 7.54 -24.32
CA ALA A 14 -34.07 8.49 -23.58
C ALA A 14 -33.44 7.73 -22.40
N SER A 15 -32.40 6.95 -22.70
CA SER A 15 -31.46 6.42 -21.76
C SER A 15 -30.86 7.65 -21.12
N ARG A 16 -31.39 7.93 -19.94
CA ARG A 16 -30.91 8.87 -18.94
C ARG A 16 -29.46 8.48 -18.66
N GLN A 17 -28.55 8.92 -19.53
CA GLN A 17 -27.12 8.96 -19.29
C GLN A 17 -26.97 9.95 -18.14
N LEU A 18 -27.13 9.41 -16.94
CA LEU A 18 -26.62 9.99 -15.72
C LEU A 18 -25.19 10.39 -16.04
N ALA A 19 -24.98 11.69 -16.05
CA ALA A 19 -23.69 12.32 -16.07
C ALA A 19 -22.86 11.70 -14.94
N PHE A 20 -22.11 10.66 -15.29
CA PHE A 20 -20.93 10.21 -14.57
C PHE A 20 -19.72 11.01 -15.07
N ASP A 21 -19.92 12.30 -15.41
CA ASP A 21 -18.88 13.32 -15.43
C ASP A 21 -18.54 13.72 -13.98
N SER A 22 -18.36 12.72 -13.11
CA SER A 22 -17.36 12.88 -12.07
C SER A 22 -16.06 12.75 -12.82
N GLU A 23 -15.36 13.86 -12.97
CA GLU A 23 -13.92 13.90 -13.09
C GLU A 23 -13.34 12.96 -12.02
N LEU A 24 -13.26 11.67 -12.34
CA LEU A 24 -12.22 10.80 -11.85
C LEU A 24 -10.96 11.34 -12.50
N THR A 25 -10.50 12.48 -11.97
CA THR A 25 -9.09 12.64 -11.71
C THR A 25 -8.75 11.39 -10.92
N MET A 26 -8.35 10.33 -11.63
CA MET A 26 -7.61 9.24 -11.01
C MET A 26 -6.54 9.99 -10.22
N PRO A 27 -6.54 9.95 -8.87
CA PRO A 27 -5.39 10.46 -8.15
C PRO A 27 -4.24 9.74 -8.81
N GLU A 28 -3.29 10.49 -9.40
CA GLU A 28 -2.15 9.92 -10.09
C GLU A 28 -1.67 8.79 -9.21
N THR A 29 -1.93 7.55 -9.63
CA THR A 29 -1.53 6.39 -8.85
C THR A 29 -0.05 6.62 -8.63
N PRO A 30 0.48 6.70 -7.40
CA PRO A 30 1.91 6.78 -7.23
C PRO A 30 2.45 5.50 -7.89
N ARG A 31 2.96 5.64 -9.12
CA ARG A 31 3.34 4.54 -10.02
C ARG A 31 4.73 4.07 -9.62
N SER A 32 4.84 3.66 -8.37
CA SER A 32 5.76 2.67 -7.88
C SER A 32 5.44 2.54 -6.40
N ILE A 33 5.12 1.32 -5.98
CA ILE A 33 5.48 0.96 -4.61
C ILE A 33 6.99 1.19 -4.54
N PRO A 34 7.49 2.05 -3.62
CA PRO A 34 8.92 2.30 -3.52
C PRO A 34 9.66 0.96 -3.41
N GLU A 35 10.79 0.78 -4.09
CA GLU A 35 11.59 -0.46 -4.02
C GLU A 35 11.91 -0.85 -2.57
N SER A 36 11.95 0.12 -1.66
CA SER A 36 12.08 -0.08 -0.21
C SER A 36 10.93 -0.90 0.39
N ASN A 37 9.71 -0.76 -0.11
CA ASN A 37 8.56 -1.51 0.38
C ASN A 37 8.52 -2.94 -0.17
N ASP A 38 8.98 -3.18 -1.40
CA ASP A 38 9.18 -4.56 -1.91
C ASP A 38 10.24 -5.31 -1.08
N ARG A 39 11.38 -4.66 -0.80
CA ARG A 39 12.42 -5.21 0.08
C ARG A 39 11.91 -5.49 1.49
N LEU A 40 11.10 -4.58 2.05
CA LEU A 40 10.48 -4.78 3.37
C LEU A 40 9.58 -6.01 3.38
N VAL A 41 8.69 -6.15 2.40
CA VAL A 41 7.77 -7.31 2.30
C VAL A 41 8.56 -8.61 2.13
N ARG A 42 9.60 -8.61 1.29
CA ARG A 42 10.52 -9.75 1.11
C ARG A 42 11.14 -10.16 2.45
N HIS A 43 11.71 -9.21 3.19
CA HIS A 43 12.34 -9.48 4.48
C HIS A 43 11.36 -9.98 5.54
N LEU A 44 10.16 -9.40 5.62
CA LEU A 44 9.11 -9.88 6.53
C LEU A 44 8.69 -11.31 6.20
N PHE A 45 8.64 -11.65 4.91
CA PHE A 45 8.36 -13.02 4.47
C PHE A 45 9.47 -13.99 4.87
N ASP A 46 10.74 -13.61 4.65
CA ASP A 46 11.90 -14.43 5.01
C ASP A 46 11.97 -14.66 6.54
N ILE A 47 11.71 -13.62 7.34
CA ILE A 47 11.57 -13.72 8.81
C ILE A 47 10.44 -14.68 9.19
N GLY A 48 9.28 -14.58 8.54
CA GLY A 48 8.16 -15.49 8.76
C GLY A 48 8.52 -16.96 8.50
N LEU A 49 9.28 -17.23 7.46
CA LEU A 49 9.78 -18.58 7.15
C LEU A 49 10.77 -19.07 8.20
N GLN A 50 11.70 -18.22 8.65
CA GLN A 50 12.65 -18.57 9.71
C GLN A 50 11.92 -18.91 11.02
N LEU A 51 10.95 -18.09 11.44
CA LEU A 51 10.14 -18.37 12.62
C LEU A 51 9.31 -19.66 12.49
N HIS A 52 8.79 -19.95 11.30
CA HIS A 52 8.10 -21.21 11.04
C HIS A 52 9.02 -22.42 11.25
N SER A 53 10.27 -22.33 10.79
CA SER A 53 11.27 -23.38 10.98
C SER A 53 11.64 -23.59 12.45
N VAL A 54 11.80 -22.50 13.20
CA VAL A 54 12.05 -22.51 14.65
C VAL A 54 10.89 -23.17 15.38
N ARG A 55 9.65 -22.82 15.03
CA ARG A 55 8.45 -23.43 15.63
C ARG A 55 8.44 -24.96 15.44
N ALA A 56 8.82 -25.45 14.26
CA ALA A 56 8.87 -26.88 14.01
C ALA A 56 9.85 -27.63 14.93
N VAL A 57 10.92 -26.97 15.39
CA VAL A 57 11.85 -27.52 16.40
C VAL A 57 11.18 -27.58 17.78
N PHE A 58 10.43 -26.56 18.17
CA PHE A 58 9.73 -26.57 19.47
C PHE A 58 8.52 -27.50 19.52
N ASP A 59 7.81 -27.70 18.39
CA ASP A 59 6.64 -28.58 18.30
C ASP A 59 7.03 -30.08 18.30
N ARG A 60 8.32 -30.42 18.20
CA ARG A 60 8.81 -31.81 18.16
C ARG A 60 9.14 -32.32 19.58
N GLU A 61 8.46 -33.38 20.01
CA GLU A 61 8.59 -33.97 21.35
C GLU A 61 10.00 -34.49 21.72
N LEU A 62 10.83 -34.79 20.71
CA LEU A 62 12.17 -35.36 20.88
C LEU A 62 13.29 -34.43 20.40
N SER A 63 13.06 -33.11 20.43
CA SER A 63 14.10 -32.15 20.09
C SER A 63 15.25 -32.22 21.08
N THR A 64 16.46 -32.30 20.54
CA THR A 64 17.68 -32.36 21.32
C THR A 64 17.98 -30.99 21.96
N PRO A 65 18.74 -30.94 23.07
CA PRO A 65 19.18 -29.69 23.66
C PRO A 65 19.96 -28.79 22.68
N GLU A 66 20.72 -29.38 21.76
CA GLU A 66 21.46 -28.65 20.73
C GLU A 66 20.53 -28.00 19.70
N GLU A 67 19.50 -28.71 19.24
CA GLU A 67 18.48 -28.16 18.34
C GLU A 67 17.70 -27.01 19.00
N LEU A 68 17.35 -27.15 20.27
CA LEU A 68 16.70 -26.10 21.06
C LEU A 68 17.58 -24.86 21.21
N GLN A 69 18.87 -25.05 21.45
CA GLN A 69 19.82 -23.94 21.56
C GLN A 69 20.03 -23.25 20.21
N ALA A 70 20.10 -24.00 19.12
CA ALA A 70 20.17 -23.45 17.76
C ALA A 70 18.91 -22.66 17.41
N ALA A 71 17.72 -23.22 17.69
CA ALA A 71 16.44 -22.53 17.49
C ALA A 71 16.35 -21.24 18.31
N ARG A 72 16.89 -21.24 19.53
CA ARG A 72 16.99 -20.03 20.36
C ARG A 72 17.93 -18.99 19.75
N ALA A 73 19.07 -19.39 19.22
CA ALA A 73 19.99 -18.47 18.54
C ALA A 73 19.32 -17.84 17.31
N THR A 74 18.66 -18.65 16.48
CA THR A 74 17.90 -18.17 15.32
C THR A 74 16.79 -17.19 15.73
N MET A 75 16.09 -17.39 16.84
CA MET A 75 15.11 -16.40 17.32
C MET A 75 15.74 -15.06 17.67
N VAL A 76 16.94 -15.05 18.27
CA VAL A 76 17.64 -13.80 18.60
C VAL A 76 18.02 -13.07 17.32
N GLU A 77 18.59 -13.78 16.35
CA GLU A 77 18.95 -13.22 15.04
C GLU A 77 17.72 -12.64 14.32
N VAL A 78 16.60 -13.35 14.31
CA VAL A 78 15.34 -12.87 13.72
C VAL A 78 14.85 -11.58 14.40
N LEU A 79 14.96 -11.48 15.73
CA LEU A 79 14.53 -10.28 16.46
C LEU A 79 15.45 -9.10 16.16
N ASP A 80 16.76 -9.32 16.07
CA ASP A 80 17.73 -8.28 15.71
C ASP A 80 17.50 -7.77 14.27
N ASP A 81 17.20 -8.67 13.33
CA ASP A 81 16.87 -8.33 11.94
C ASP A 81 15.56 -7.53 11.86
N LEU A 82 14.55 -7.91 12.64
CA LEU A 82 13.28 -7.19 12.71
C LEU A 82 13.45 -5.77 13.28
N ASP A 83 14.24 -5.61 14.34
CA ASP A 83 14.54 -4.31 14.93
C ASP A 83 15.26 -3.38 13.93
N THR A 84 16.18 -3.95 13.15
CA THR A 84 16.89 -3.23 12.08
C THR A 84 15.91 -2.77 10.99
N LEU A 85 15.03 -3.67 10.53
CA LEU A 85 13.99 -3.34 9.54
C LEU A 85 13.04 -2.25 10.00
N ILE A 86 12.57 -2.32 11.25
CA ILE A 86 11.67 -1.32 11.83
C ILE A 86 12.36 0.04 11.87
N ARG A 87 13.64 0.07 12.26
CA ARG A 87 14.44 1.30 12.29
C ARG A 87 14.62 1.90 10.88
N ASP A 88 14.94 1.07 9.89
CA ASP A 88 15.15 1.52 8.51
C ASP A 88 13.86 2.02 7.86
N ALA A 89 12.75 1.31 8.07
CA ALA A 89 11.43 1.75 7.63
C ALA A 89 11.01 3.06 8.31
N GLY A 90 11.27 3.20 9.61
CA GLY A 90 11.04 4.42 10.37
C GLY A 90 11.84 5.60 9.85
N ASN A 91 13.14 5.41 9.61
CA ASN A 91 14.02 6.44 9.03
C ASN A 91 13.56 6.86 7.64
N THR A 92 13.19 5.90 6.79
CA THR A 92 12.68 6.17 5.44
C THR A 92 11.38 6.99 5.52
N THR A 93 10.48 6.65 6.44
CA THR A 93 9.22 7.37 6.64
C THR A 93 9.45 8.81 7.13
N LEU A 94 10.40 9.00 8.05
CA LEU A 94 10.78 10.33 8.53
C LEU A 94 11.42 11.18 7.43
N ASP A 95 12.29 10.60 6.61
CA ASP A 95 12.93 11.28 5.49
C ASP A 95 11.88 11.72 4.45
N LEU A 96 10.94 10.85 4.10
CA LEU A 96 9.79 11.20 3.25
C LEU A 96 8.95 12.33 3.86
N ALA A 97 8.66 12.29 5.16
CA ALA A 97 7.90 13.33 5.85
C ALA A 97 8.63 14.69 5.86
N LEU A 98 9.96 14.68 5.98
CA LEU A 98 10.79 15.88 5.88
C LEU A 98 10.82 16.45 4.46
N GLN A 99 10.89 15.58 3.45
CA GLN A 99 10.92 15.98 2.03
C GLN A 99 9.58 16.55 1.54
N HIS A 100 8.47 16.00 2.01
CA HIS A 100 7.13 16.48 1.64
C HIS A 100 6.65 17.66 2.47
N GLY A 101 7.33 17.97 3.59
CA GLY A 101 6.98 19.05 4.51
C GLY A 101 5.56 18.90 5.08
N PRO A 102 5.18 19.66 6.12
CA PRO A 102 3.76 19.84 6.37
C PRO A 102 3.19 20.48 5.10
N GLU A 103 2.19 19.85 4.47
CA GLU A 103 1.35 20.55 3.50
C GLU A 103 0.88 21.82 4.20
N THR A 104 1.53 22.95 3.91
CA THR A 104 1.06 24.25 4.35
C THR A 104 -0.31 24.34 3.71
N PRO A 105 -1.42 24.35 4.48
CA PRO A 105 -2.72 24.49 3.87
C PRO A 105 -2.71 25.85 3.19
N ALA A 106 -2.56 25.81 1.88
CA ALA A 106 -2.74 26.96 1.04
C ALA A 106 -4.13 27.51 1.38
N ASP A 107 -4.18 28.83 1.51
CA ASP A 107 -5.44 29.57 1.55
C ASP A 107 -6.15 29.61 2.91
N ARG A 108 -5.48 30.21 3.91
CA ARG A 108 -6.23 31.08 4.83
C ARG A 108 -6.39 32.44 4.16
N PRO A 109 -7.58 32.83 3.67
CA PRO A 109 -7.78 34.16 3.14
C PRO A 109 -7.46 35.17 4.23
N ARG A 110 -6.42 35.98 3.98
CA ARG A 110 -6.03 37.10 4.82
C ARG A 110 -7.24 38.01 4.99
N ARG A 111 -7.90 37.91 6.15
CA ARG A 111 -9.02 38.78 6.54
C ARG A 111 -8.49 40.21 6.55
N ARG A 112 -8.73 40.93 5.45
CA ARG A 112 -8.51 42.37 5.30
C ARG A 112 -9.21 43.06 6.46
N ARG A 113 -8.47 43.43 7.50
CA ARG A 113 -8.94 44.39 8.51
C ARG A 113 -9.06 45.73 7.82
N ARG A 114 -10.27 46.03 7.31
CA ARG A 114 -10.72 47.39 7.10
C ARG A 114 -11.20 47.92 8.46
N ARG A 115 -10.46 48.85 9.03
CA ARG A 115 -10.96 49.98 9.82
C ARG A 115 -9.82 50.93 10.07
#